data_AF-A0A1F6S2S0-F1
#
_entry.id   AF-A0A1F6S2S0-F1
#
_cell.length_a   1.000
_cell.length_b   1.000
_cell.length_c   1.000
_cell.angle_alpha   90.00
_cell.angle_beta   90.00
_cell.angle_gamma   90.00
#
_symmetry.space_group_name_H-M   'P 1'
#
loop_
_entity.id
_entity.type
_entity.pdbx_description
1 polymer ?
#
loop_
_entity_poly.entity_id
_entity_poly.type
_entity_poly.pdbx_seq_one_letter_code
_entity_poly.pdbx_strand_id
1 'polypeptide(L)'
;MKTGSKEIGTTGETIAANYLLKNGYEILETNFQNDLGYRVGEIDIIAREKETGEIAFIEVKTRKKGSWGSENPELAITRAKYKKLTRIIGRYLRQNNLEDAPHRLDAIAIEMDVDLRKAKLRHLKYIYY
;
A
#
# COMPACT_ATOMS: atom_id res chain seq x y z
N MET A 1 23.81 -7.46 11.61
CA MET A 1 23.06 -6.19 11.69
C MET A 1 21.57 -6.51 11.73
N LYS A 2 20.86 -6.19 12.82
CA LYS A 2 19.40 -6.28 12.87
C LYS A 2 18.85 -5.09 12.08
N THR A 3 18.65 -5.25 10.77
CA THR A 3 17.82 -4.32 10.00
C THR A 3 16.45 -4.29 10.67
N GLY A 4 16.12 -3.13 11.25
CA GLY A 4 14.90 -2.97 12.04
C GLY A 4 13.68 -3.15 11.16
N SER A 5 12.55 -3.59 11.73
CA SER A 5 11.28 -3.75 11.00
C SER A 5 10.89 -2.50 10.21
N LYS A 6 11.28 -1.31 10.69
CA LYS A 6 11.07 -0.02 10.04
C LYS A 6 11.87 0.15 8.74
N GLU A 7 13.16 -0.20 8.73
CA GLU A 7 14.01 -0.07 7.53
C GLU A 7 13.54 -0.99 6.40
N ILE A 8 13.07 -2.19 6.77
CA ILE A 8 12.48 -3.14 5.83
C ILE A 8 11.17 -2.61 5.26
N GLY A 9 10.33 -1.99 6.10
CA GLY A 9 9.11 -1.31 5.70
C GLY A 9 9.38 -0.26 4.62
N THR A 10 10.27 0.70 4.91
CA THR A 10 10.64 1.78 3.98
C THR A 10 11.25 1.24 2.67
N THR A 11 12.08 0.20 2.75
CA THR A 11 12.62 -0.45 1.55
C THR A 11 11.50 -1.06 0.71
N GLY A 12 10.49 -1.64 1.35
CA GLY A 12 9.34 -2.22 0.67
C GLY A 12 8.47 -1.17 0.00
N GLU A 13 8.16 -0.06 0.67
CA GLU A 13 7.45 1.08 0.07
C GLU A 13 8.18 1.59 -1.19
N THR A 14 9.51 1.68 -1.13
CA THR A 14 10.34 2.08 -2.27
C THR A 14 10.23 1.09 -3.44
N ILE A 15 10.25 -0.21 -3.16
CA ILE A 15 10.08 -1.25 -4.20
C ILE A 15 8.67 -1.19 -4.79
N ALA A 16 7.64 -1.01 -3.94
CA ALA A 16 6.25 -0.90 -4.37
C ALA A 16 6.03 0.32 -5.28
N ALA A 17 6.54 1.50 -4.90
CA ALA A 17 6.45 2.71 -5.71
C ALA A 17 7.13 2.54 -7.08
N ASN A 18 8.34 1.97 -7.11
CA ASN A 18 9.05 1.68 -8.35
C ASN A 18 8.31 0.66 -9.24
N TYR A 19 7.69 -0.35 -8.63
CA TYR A 19 6.85 -1.30 -9.36
C TYR A 19 5.66 -0.59 -10.00
N LEU A 20 4.92 0.22 -9.23
CA LEU A 20 3.77 0.98 -9.72
C LEU A 20 4.16 1.90 -10.89
N LEU A 21 5.23 2.70 -10.74
CA LEU A 21 5.72 3.57 -11.82
C LEU A 21 6.01 2.83 -13.13
N LYS A 22 6.62 1.64 -13.03
CA LYS A 22 6.93 0.78 -14.19
C LYS A 22 5.69 0.14 -14.82
N ASN A 23 4.61 -0.01 -14.06
CA ASN A 23 3.37 -0.68 -14.49
C ASN A 23 2.25 0.33 -14.79
N GLY A 24 2.60 1.53 -15.27
CA GLY A 24 1.61 2.48 -15.79
C GLY A 24 0.89 3.29 -14.71
N TYR A 25 1.42 3.39 -13.49
CA TYR A 25 0.89 4.27 -12.47
C TYR A 25 1.64 5.60 -12.40
N GLU A 26 0.93 6.64 -12.00
CA GLU A 26 1.45 7.90 -11.52
C GLU A 26 1.34 7.91 -9.99
N ILE A 27 2.44 8.19 -9.28
CA ILE A 27 2.39 8.33 -7.82
C ILE A 27 1.90 9.74 -7.50
N LEU A 28 0.78 9.83 -6.77
CA LEU A 28 0.20 11.10 -6.33
C LEU A 28 0.79 11.51 -4.98
N GLU A 29 0.87 10.56 -4.05
CA GLU A 29 1.38 10.80 -2.69
C GLU A 29 1.90 9.49 -2.06
N THR A 30 2.80 9.59 -1.10
CA THR A 30 3.28 8.46 -0.28
C THR A 30 3.26 8.83 1.19
N ASN A 31 3.10 7.82 2.06
CA ASN A 31 3.03 8.00 3.51
C ASN A 31 1.98 9.04 3.93
N PHE A 32 0.81 9.01 3.27
CA PHE A 32 -0.26 9.96 3.52
C PHE A 32 -0.85 9.75 4.92
N GLN A 33 -0.81 10.82 5.71
CA GLN A 33 -1.42 10.92 7.01
C GLN A 33 -2.22 12.22 7.06
N ASN A 34 -3.29 12.26 7.84
CA ASN A 34 -4.05 13.49 7.97
C ASN A 34 -3.55 14.37 9.12
N ASP A 35 -4.09 15.59 9.21
CA ASP A 35 -3.81 16.57 10.27
C ASP A 35 -4.11 16.09 11.71
N LEU A 36 -4.92 15.04 11.89
CA LEU A 36 -5.20 14.39 13.18
C LEU A 36 -4.19 13.25 13.48
N GLY A 37 -3.25 13.03 12.57
CA GLY A 37 -2.22 12.00 12.57
C GLY A 37 -2.76 10.59 12.26
N TYR A 38 -1.97 9.58 12.62
CA TYR A 38 -2.25 8.15 12.44
C TYR A 38 -3.56 7.63 13.07
N ARG A 39 -4.26 8.44 13.87
CA ARG A 39 -5.51 8.06 14.55
C ARG A 39 -6.62 7.67 13.58
N VAL A 40 -6.67 8.30 12.42
CA VAL A 40 -7.67 8.01 11.38
C VAL A 40 -7.18 6.95 10.39
N GLY A 41 -5.89 6.62 10.42
CA GLY A 41 -5.22 5.72 9.49
C GLY A 41 -4.03 6.40 8.82
N GLU A 42 -3.31 5.64 8.02
CA GLU A 42 -2.30 6.09 7.08
C GLU A 42 -2.49 5.32 5.76
N ILE A 43 -2.02 5.87 4.66
CA ILE A 43 -1.99 5.20 3.36
C ILE A 43 -0.55 5.25 2.85
N ASP A 44 0.04 4.08 2.61
CA ASP A 44 1.45 3.99 2.25
C ASP A 44 1.73 4.63 0.88
N ILE A 45 0.88 4.35 -0.11
CA ILE A 45 1.00 4.91 -1.46
C ILE A 45 -0.38 5.25 -2.00
N ILE A 46 -0.50 6.41 -2.65
CA ILE A 46 -1.66 6.83 -3.43
C ILE A 46 -1.20 7.01 -4.86
N ALA A 47 -1.83 6.32 -5.80
CA ALA A 47 -1.41 6.33 -7.20
C ALA A 47 -2.60 6.35 -8.15
N ARG A 48 -2.45 7.00 -9.30
CA ARG A 48 -3.42 7.00 -10.40
C ARG A 48 -2.97 6.00 -11.45
N GLU A 49 -3.83 5.05 -11.82
CA GLU A 49 -3.57 4.17 -12.95
C GLU A 49 -3.82 4.93 -14.25
N LYS A 50 -2.79 5.07 -15.10
CA LYS A 50 -2.86 5.94 -16.28
C LYS A 50 -3.86 5.46 -17.33
N GLU A 51 -4.06 4.14 -17.42
CA GLU A 51 -4.98 3.54 -18.40
C GLU A 51 -6.44 3.82 -18.07
N THR A 52 -6.82 3.69 -16.80
CA THR A 52 -8.22 3.79 -16.35
C THR A 52 -8.57 5.15 -15.74
N GLY A 53 -7.56 5.89 -15.29
CA GLY A 53 -7.72 7.10 -14.48
C GLY A 53 -8.12 6.84 -13.02
N GLU A 54 -8.26 5.57 -12.61
CA GLU A 54 -8.69 5.18 -11.26
C GLU A 54 -7.60 5.44 -10.22
N ILE A 55 -8.01 5.93 -9.04
CA ILE A 55 -7.11 6.17 -7.91
C ILE A 55 -7.01 4.90 -7.07
N ALA A 56 -5.83 4.31 -7.04
CA ALA A 56 -5.48 3.22 -6.14
C ALA A 56 -4.91 3.79 -4.83
N PHE A 57 -5.55 3.44 -3.72
CA PHE A 57 -5.02 3.61 -2.37
C PHE A 57 -4.38 2.29 -1.96
N ILE A 58 -3.08 2.28 -1.70
CA ILE A 58 -2.30 1.03 -1.59
C ILE A 58 -1.69 0.91 -0.20
N GLU A 59 -1.92 -0.25 0.41
CA GLU A 59 -1.22 -0.72 1.59
C GLU A 59 -0.04 -1.63 1.20
N VAL A 60 1.15 -1.38 1.73
CA VAL A 60 2.37 -2.14 1.46
C VAL A 60 2.73 -3.01 2.66
N LYS A 61 2.82 -4.32 2.44
CA LYS A 61 3.21 -5.30 3.45
C LYS A 61 4.53 -5.95 3.10
N THR A 62 5.55 -5.66 3.90
CA THR A 62 6.91 -6.15 3.67
C THR A 62 7.33 -7.16 4.73
N ARG A 63 7.89 -8.29 4.30
CA ARG A 63 8.41 -9.34 5.20
C ARG A 63 9.70 -9.95 4.66
N LYS A 64 10.47 -10.60 5.54
CA LYS A 64 11.66 -11.39 5.14
C LYS A 64 11.23 -12.74 4.56
N LYS A 65 12.05 -13.28 3.65
CA LYS A 65 11.87 -14.60 3.06
C LYS A 65 11.77 -15.68 4.13
N GLY A 66 10.90 -16.67 3.90
CA GLY A 66 10.69 -17.78 4.84
C GLY A 66 9.81 -17.43 6.04
N SER A 67 9.30 -16.19 6.11
CA SER A 67 8.28 -15.78 7.09
C SER A 67 6.85 -16.09 6.62
N TRP A 68 6.69 -16.79 5.49
CA TRP A 68 5.40 -17.08 4.85
C TRP A 68 5.04 -18.57 4.98
N GLY A 69 3.80 -18.85 5.41
CA GLY A 69 3.13 -20.13 5.18
C GLY A 69 2.46 -20.18 3.80
N SER A 70 1.96 -21.35 3.40
CA SER A 70 1.38 -21.63 2.07
C SER A 70 0.04 -20.95 1.78
N GLU A 71 -0.58 -20.29 2.76
CA GLU A 71 -1.82 -19.53 2.61
C GLU A 71 -1.57 -18.06 2.95
N ASN A 72 -2.31 -17.15 2.29
CA ASN A 72 -2.12 -15.71 2.40
C ASN A 72 -3.24 -14.93 3.12
N PRO A 73 -3.73 -15.38 4.28
CA PRO A 73 -4.73 -14.63 5.04
C PRO A 73 -4.18 -13.28 5.54
N GLU A 74 -2.86 -13.09 5.53
CA GLU A 74 -2.22 -11.87 6.03
C GLU A 74 -2.40 -10.65 5.14
N LEU A 75 -2.78 -10.83 3.88
CA LEU A 75 -3.17 -9.73 2.99
C LEU A 75 -4.63 -9.32 3.19
N ALA A 76 -5.42 -10.14 3.88
CA ALA A 76 -6.76 -9.76 4.27
C ALA A 76 -6.67 -8.55 5.22
N ILE A 77 -7.35 -7.49 4.85
CA ILE A 77 -7.51 -6.31 5.69
C ILE A 77 -8.56 -6.66 6.74
N THR A 78 -8.25 -6.53 8.03
CA THR A 78 -9.25 -6.74 9.07
C THR A 78 -10.36 -5.68 8.97
N ARG A 79 -11.59 -5.98 9.42
CA ARG A 79 -12.69 -5.01 9.47
C ARG A 79 -12.31 -3.69 10.12
N ALA A 80 -11.53 -3.77 11.20
CA ALA A 80 -11.06 -2.61 11.94
C ALA A 80 -10.10 -1.76 11.11
N LYS A 81 -9.18 -2.39 10.37
CA LYS A 81 -8.25 -1.69 9.48
C LYS A 81 -8.97 -1.12 8.25
N TYR A 82 -9.91 -1.88 7.66
CA TYR A 82 -10.74 -1.41 6.54
C TYR A 82 -11.50 -0.14 6.90
N LYS A 83 -12.15 -0.09 8.08
CA LYS A 83 -12.85 1.11 8.57
C LYS A 83 -11.95 2.33 8.75
N LYS A 84 -10.66 2.14 9.10
CA LYS A 84 -9.70 3.24 9.20
C LYS A 84 -9.30 3.71 7.80
N LEU A 85 -8.94 2.78 6.93
CA LEU A 85 -8.56 3.06 5.54
C LEU A 85 -9.66 3.82 4.80
N THR A 86 -10.92 3.38 4.85
CA THR A 86 -12.02 4.09 4.19
C THR A 86 -12.23 5.52 4.72
N ARG A 87 -12.00 5.75 6.02
CA ARG A 87 -12.07 7.10 6.59
C ARG A 87 -10.95 8.01 6.08
N ILE A 88 -9.71 7.53 6.02
CA ILE A 88 -8.59 8.34 5.52
C ILE A 88 -8.67 8.54 4.00
N ILE A 89 -9.12 7.53 3.26
CA ILE A 89 -9.42 7.62 1.81
C ILE A 89 -10.45 8.73 1.56
N GLY A 90 -11.62 8.66 2.22
CA GLY A 90 -12.65 9.68 2.03
C GLY A 90 -12.19 11.09 2.43
N ARG A 91 -11.21 11.19 3.34
CA ARG A 91 -10.60 12.47 3.69
C ARG A 91 -9.67 12.99 2.58
N TYR A 92 -8.80 12.14 2.05
CA TYR A 92 -7.93 12.48 0.93
C TYR A 92 -8.76 12.97 -0.26
N LEU A 93 -9.83 12.24 -0.60
CA LEU A 93 -10.70 12.60 -1.72
C LEU A 93 -11.32 13.99 -1.53
N ARG A 94 -11.89 14.29 -0.35
CA ARG A 94 -12.44 15.62 -0.05
C ARG A 94 -11.40 16.74 -0.05
N GLN A 95 -10.20 16.47 0.46
CA GLN A 95 -9.13 17.49 0.50
C GLN A 95 -8.63 17.86 -0.89
N ASN A 96 -8.77 16.95 -1.86
CA ASN A 96 -8.28 17.12 -3.23
C ASN A 96 -9.40 17.38 -4.25
N ASN A 97 -10.66 17.55 -3.82
CA ASN A 97 -11.83 17.67 -4.70
C ASN A 97 -11.98 16.49 -5.67
N LEU A 98 -11.85 15.27 -5.16
CA LEU A 98 -11.87 14.00 -5.91
C LEU A 98 -12.99 13.07 -5.45
N GLU A 99 -14.03 13.58 -4.79
CA GLU A 99 -15.11 12.77 -4.20
C GLU A 99 -15.81 11.85 -5.21
N ASP A 100 -15.95 12.30 -6.46
CA ASP A 100 -16.57 11.54 -7.55
C ASP A 100 -15.56 10.72 -8.37
N ALA A 101 -14.26 10.77 -8.04
CA ALA A 101 -13.25 10.03 -8.76
C ALA A 101 -13.38 8.52 -8.48
N PRO A 102 -13.32 7.66 -9.52
CA PRO A 102 -13.26 6.22 -9.31
C PRO A 102 -12.01 5.89 -8.50
N HIS A 103 -12.18 5.05 -7.49
CA HIS A 103 -11.07 4.65 -6.64
C HIS A 103 -11.25 3.25 -6.07
N ARG A 104 -10.11 2.66 -5.70
CA ARG A 104 -10.04 1.32 -5.11
C ARG A 104 -9.01 1.26 -4.00
N LEU A 105 -9.14 0.23 -3.18
CA LEU A 105 -8.15 -0.17 -2.20
C LEU A 105 -7.37 -1.36 -2.76
N ASP A 106 -6.05 -1.27 -2.74
CA ASP A 106 -5.13 -2.30 -3.21
C ASP A 106 -4.18 -2.70 -2.06
N ALA A 107 -3.55 -3.87 -2.18
CA ALA A 107 -2.41 -4.24 -1.36
C ALA A 107 -1.24 -4.70 -2.22
N ILE A 108 -0.03 -4.31 -1.81
CA ILE A 108 1.21 -4.84 -2.35
C ILE A 108 1.92 -5.63 -1.27
N ALA A 109 2.13 -6.92 -1.49
CA ALA A 109 2.96 -7.77 -0.65
C ALA A 109 4.36 -7.88 -1.23
N ILE A 110 5.37 -7.72 -0.37
CA ILE A 110 6.78 -7.85 -0.72
C ILE A 110 7.44 -8.85 0.22
N GLU A 111 8.00 -9.90 -0.37
CA GLU A 111 8.86 -10.87 0.32
C GLU A 111 10.32 -10.60 -0.07
N MET A 112 11.15 -10.22 0.91
CA MET A 112 12.55 -9.88 0.71
C MET A 112 13.49 -11.01 1.12
N ASP A 113 14.28 -11.48 0.17
CA ASP A 113 15.46 -12.29 0.40
C ASP A 113 16.66 -11.35 0.57
N VAL A 114 17.00 -11.03 1.83
CA VAL A 114 18.09 -10.09 2.14
C VAL A 114 19.46 -10.64 1.75
N ASP A 115 19.64 -11.96 1.79
CA ASP A 115 20.90 -12.62 1.48
C ASP A 115 21.15 -12.64 -0.03
N LEU A 116 20.10 -12.97 -0.81
CA LEU A 116 20.18 -12.98 -2.27
C LEU A 116 19.90 -11.63 -2.93
N ARG A 117 19.60 -10.58 -2.14
CA ARG A 117 19.17 -9.26 -2.63
C ARG A 117 18.03 -9.35 -3.66
N LYS A 118 17.07 -10.25 -3.41
CA LYS A 118 15.91 -10.47 -4.28
C LYS A 118 14.63 -10.10 -3.54
N ALA A 119 13.65 -9.61 -4.28
CA ALA A 119 12.31 -9.37 -3.77
C ALA A 119 11.29 -10.05 -4.68
N LYS A 120 10.28 -10.69 -4.09
CA LYS A 120 9.06 -11.10 -4.78
C LYS A 120 7.97 -10.10 -4.42
N LEU A 121 7.25 -9.63 -5.43
CA LEU A 121 6.16 -8.68 -5.27
C LEU A 121 4.87 -9.29 -5.80
N ARG A 122 3.76 -9.09 -5.07
CA ARG A 122 2.40 -9.36 -5.55
C ARG A 122 1.52 -8.15 -5.31
N HIS A 123 0.84 -7.69 -6.36
CA HIS A 123 -0.15 -6.62 -6.31
C HIS A 123 -1.54 -7.24 -6.36
N LEU A 124 -2.32 -7.07 -5.29
CA LEU A 124 -3.72 -7.43 -5.22
C LEU A 124 -4.56 -6.17 -5.40
N LYS A 125 -5.34 -6.11 -6.48
CA LYS A 125 -6.27 -5.01 -6.74
C LYS A 125 -7.63 -5.28 -6.10
N TYR A 126 -8.36 -4.21 -5.76
CA TYR A 126 -9.74 -4.27 -5.27
C TYR A 126 -9.91 -5.15 -4.03
N ILE A 127 -9.07 -4.95 -3.02
CA ILE A 127 -9.22 -5.67 -1.76
C ILE A 127 -10.31 -5.05 -0.89
N TYR A 128 -11.06 -5.91 -0.22
CA TYR A 128 -12.15 -5.55 0.69
C TYR A 128 -12.16 -6.52 1.88
N TYR A 129 -12.90 -6.14 2.94
CA TYR A 129 -13.19 -7.00 4.08
C TYR A 129 -14.57 -7.62 3.95
#